data_AF-A0A3P6SIH3-F1
#
_entry.id   AF-A0A3P6SIH3-F1
#
_cell.length_a   1.000
_cell.length_b   1.000
_cell.length_c   1.000
_cell.angle_alpha   90.00
_cell.angle_beta   90.00
_cell.angle_gamma   90.00
#
_symmetry.space_group_name_H-M   'P 1'
#
loop_
_entity.id
_entity.type
_entity.pdbx_description
1 polymer ?
#
loop_
_entity_poly.entity_id
_entity_poly.type
_entity_poly.pdbx_seq_one_letter_code
_entity_poly.pdbx_strand_id
1 'polypeptide(L)'
;MQMHNDSVKALDVKRMQTAIDTRPHYIVRRYAELTCAFLVVTESSGREVGQKMEAILESCEDAVEQLLLRMSATLPSTRDRLVFLINNYDLTLTIIDERVVQDSRIHSIIHELEQKAIGEFVEATLQPHFSPLLSFVSECEPLVQQGHTHLLVRYNGEYILVIFFCLLTRFFGQAWTKWSPP
;
A
#
# COMPACT_ATOMS: atom_id res chain seq x y z
N MET A 1 8.40 -18.25 14.47
CA MET A 1 7.80 -18.40 13.13
C MET A 1 8.80 -18.86 12.05
N GLN A 2 9.99 -19.37 12.39
CA GLN A 2 11.02 -19.69 11.39
C GLN A 2 10.54 -20.67 10.31
N MET A 3 9.93 -21.80 10.70
CA MET A 3 9.43 -22.79 9.72
C MET A 3 8.33 -22.23 8.80
N HIS A 4 7.52 -21.29 9.30
CA HIS A 4 6.52 -20.61 8.47
C HIS A 4 7.22 -19.78 7.39
N ASN A 5 8.18 -18.94 7.79
CA ASN A 5 8.93 -18.09 6.87
C ASN A 5 9.71 -18.92 5.84
N ASP A 6 10.35 -20.00 6.27
CA ASP A 6 11.07 -20.90 5.36
C ASP A 6 10.11 -21.55 4.35
N SER A 7 8.92 -21.97 4.78
CA SER A 7 7.89 -22.52 3.89
C SER A 7 7.35 -21.48 2.90
N VAL A 8 7.13 -20.25 3.33
CA VAL A 8 6.67 -19.14 2.46
C VAL A 8 7.74 -18.83 1.41
N LYS A 9 9.01 -18.73 1.83
CA LYS A 9 10.14 -18.45 0.94
C LYS A 9 10.37 -19.56 -0.08
N ALA A 10 10.25 -20.82 0.34
CA ALA A 10 10.48 -22.00 -0.50
C ALA A 10 9.33 -22.33 -1.47
N LEU A 11 8.15 -21.74 -1.28
CA LEU A 11 6.98 -21.98 -2.15
C LEU A 11 7.33 -21.67 -3.61
N ASP A 12 7.04 -22.55 -4.57
CA ASP A 12 7.23 -22.25 -6.00
C ASP A 12 5.92 -21.73 -6.60
N VAL A 13 5.90 -20.45 -6.99
CA VAL A 13 4.73 -19.76 -7.55
C VAL A 13 4.23 -20.44 -8.82
N LYS A 14 5.13 -21.00 -9.63
CA LYS A 14 4.76 -21.64 -10.91
C LYS A 14 4.08 -23.00 -10.73
N ARG A 15 4.24 -23.62 -9.56
CA ARG A 15 3.68 -24.93 -9.22
C ARG A 15 2.39 -24.82 -8.41
N MET A 16 1.87 -23.62 -8.20
CA MET A 16 0.63 -23.41 -7.46
C MET A 16 -0.55 -23.98 -8.26
N GLN A 17 -1.43 -24.71 -7.55
CA GLN A 17 -2.62 -25.30 -8.16
C GLN A 17 -3.67 -24.25 -8.51
N THR A 18 -3.72 -23.15 -7.75
CA THR A 18 -4.65 -22.05 -7.97
C THR A 18 -4.02 -21.05 -8.93
N ALA A 19 -4.73 -20.70 -10.00
CA ALA A 19 -4.31 -19.65 -10.91
C ALA A 19 -4.26 -18.31 -10.15
N ILE A 20 -3.20 -17.55 -10.37
CA ILE A 20 -3.04 -16.22 -9.79
C ILE A 20 -3.84 -15.24 -10.65
N ASP A 21 -4.79 -14.57 -10.02
CA ASP A 21 -5.57 -13.47 -10.59
C ASP A 21 -5.42 -12.23 -9.70
N THR A 22 -6.26 -11.21 -9.91
CA THR A 22 -6.19 -9.97 -9.12
C THR A 22 -6.86 -10.07 -7.75
N ARG A 23 -7.55 -11.16 -7.43
CA ARG A 23 -8.29 -11.30 -6.17
C ARG A 23 -7.33 -11.64 -5.02
N PRO A 24 -7.73 -11.37 -3.77
CA PRO A 24 -6.92 -11.76 -2.63
C PRO A 24 -6.67 -13.26 -2.59
N HIS A 25 -5.42 -13.65 -2.36
CA HIS A 25 -5.02 -15.05 -2.37
C HIS A 25 -5.25 -15.70 -1.00
N TYR A 26 -5.67 -16.97 -0.98
CA TYR A 26 -6.00 -17.66 0.28
C TYR A 26 -4.83 -17.79 1.26
N ILE A 27 -3.59 -17.82 0.75
CA ILE A 27 -2.37 -17.83 1.59
C ILE A 27 -2.28 -16.54 2.40
N VAL A 28 -2.59 -15.40 1.77
CA VAL A 28 -2.56 -14.09 2.42
C VAL A 28 -3.64 -14.02 3.49
N ARG A 29 -4.85 -14.53 3.20
CA ARG A 29 -5.90 -14.62 4.23
C ARG A 29 -5.44 -15.41 5.46
N ARG A 30 -4.80 -16.57 5.26
CA ARG A 30 -4.28 -17.40 6.36
C ARG A 30 -3.17 -16.69 7.14
N TYR A 31 -2.31 -15.95 6.46
CA TYR A 31 -1.30 -15.11 7.09
C TYR A 31 -1.95 -13.99 7.92
N ALA A 32 -2.92 -13.27 7.36
CA ALA A 32 -3.63 -12.20 8.05
C ALA A 32 -4.35 -12.71 9.31
N GLU A 33 -5.05 -13.84 9.21
CA GLU A 33 -5.72 -14.49 10.35
C GLU A 33 -4.71 -14.90 11.44
N LEU A 34 -3.52 -15.37 11.06
CA LEU A 34 -2.46 -15.72 12.00
C LEU A 34 -1.86 -14.49 12.70
N THR A 35 -1.52 -13.45 11.93
CA THR A 35 -1.00 -12.17 12.46
C THR A 35 -2.01 -11.52 13.40
N CYS A 36 -3.27 -11.45 12.98
CA CYS A 36 -4.38 -10.96 13.80
C CYS A 36 -4.52 -11.78 15.10
N ALA A 37 -4.46 -13.11 15.04
CA ALA A 37 -4.52 -13.94 16.24
C ALA A 37 -3.38 -13.64 17.23
N PHE A 38 -2.16 -13.39 16.76
CA PHE A 38 -1.06 -12.97 17.63
C PHE A 38 -1.34 -11.62 18.30
N LEU A 39 -1.79 -10.64 17.52
CA LEU A 39 -2.11 -9.31 18.04
C LEU A 39 -3.23 -9.36 19.09
N VAL A 40 -4.32 -10.08 18.83
CA VAL A 40 -5.45 -10.28 19.76
C VAL A 40 -5.00 -10.99 21.03
N VAL A 41 -4.17 -12.03 20.94
CA VAL A 41 -3.64 -12.74 22.12
C VAL A 41 -2.77 -11.80 22.96
N THR A 42 -1.96 -10.95 22.32
CA THR A 42 -1.15 -9.96 23.03
C THR A 42 -2.02 -8.92 23.74
N GLU A 43 -2.99 -8.34 23.04
CA GLU A 43 -3.92 -7.35 23.61
C GLU A 43 -4.72 -7.94 24.79
N SER A 44 -5.28 -9.14 24.62
CA SER A 44 -6.04 -9.84 25.67
C SER A 44 -5.20 -10.20 26.90
N SER A 45 -3.87 -10.31 26.75
CA SER A 45 -2.96 -10.55 27.87
C SER A 45 -2.64 -9.29 28.69
N GLY A 46 -3.10 -8.10 28.24
CA GLY A 46 -2.82 -6.81 28.87
C GLY A 46 -1.34 -6.41 28.83
N ARG A 47 -0.57 -7.01 27.93
CA ARG A 47 0.84 -6.73 27.71
C ARG A 47 1.02 -6.06 26.36
N GLU A 48 1.96 -5.13 26.28
CA GLU A 48 2.42 -4.62 24.99
C GLU A 48 3.08 -5.73 24.17
N VAL A 49 3.09 -5.56 22.84
CA VAL A 49 3.82 -6.44 21.94
C VAL A 49 5.30 -6.29 22.25
N GLY A 50 5.87 -7.27 22.95
CA GLY A 50 7.30 -7.23 23.26
C GLY A 50 8.14 -7.22 21.98
N GLN A 51 9.28 -6.53 22.00
CA GLN A 51 10.20 -6.37 20.87
C GLN A 51 10.51 -7.66 20.10
N LYS A 52 10.60 -8.80 20.80
CA LYS A 52 10.82 -10.11 20.16
C LYS A 52 9.65 -10.54 19.28
N MET A 53 8.42 -10.27 19.71
CA MET A 53 7.22 -10.59 18.94
C MET A 53 7.11 -9.65 17.75
N GLU A 54 7.36 -8.35 17.92
CA GLU A 54 7.39 -7.39 16.81
C GLU A 54 8.38 -7.83 15.72
N ALA A 55 9.63 -8.14 16.10
CA ALA A 55 10.63 -8.63 15.16
C ALA A 55 10.21 -9.92 14.44
N ILE A 56 9.46 -10.80 15.10
CA ILE A 56 8.92 -12.02 14.50
C ILE A 56 7.82 -11.69 13.49
N LEU A 57 6.92 -10.76 13.81
CA LEU A 57 5.83 -10.33 12.93
C LEU A 57 6.38 -9.60 11.71
N GLU A 58 7.34 -8.68 11.89
CA GLU A 58 8.03 -7.99 10.79
C GLU A 58 8.78 -8.98 9.88
N SER A 59 9.50 -9.95 10.44
CA SER A 59 10.17 -10.97 9.61
C SER A 59 9.18 -11.87 8.85
N CYS A 60 8.00 -12.09 9.40
CA CYS A 60 6.92 -12.84 8.75
C CYS A 60 6.32 -12.03 7.59
N GLU A 61 6.10 -10.74 7.81
CA GLU A 61 5.59 -9.80 6.82
C GLU A 61 6.55 -9.66 5.64
N ASP A 62 7.85 -9.46 5.86
CA ASP A 62 8.87 -9.43 4.78
C ASP A 62 8.84 -10.71 3.92
N ALA A 63 8.67 -11.88 4.55
CA ALA A 63 8.58 -13.13 3.81
C ALA A 63 7.31 -13.20 2.94
N VAL A 64 6.18 -12.68 3.42
CA VAL A 64 4.91 -12.65 2.71
C VAL A 64 4.89 -11.57 1.63
N GLU A 65 5.46 -10.38 1.89
CA GLU A 65 5.64 -9.32 0.90
C GLU A 65 6.44 -9.86 -0.29
N GLN A 66 7.59 -10.50 -0.04
CA GLN A 66 8.41 -11.10 -1.10
C GLN A 66 7.64 -12.16 -1.89
N LEU A 67 6.80 -12.96 -1.22
CA LEU A 67 5.92 -13.91 -1.91
C LEU A 67 4.91 -13.17 -2.79
N LEU A 68 4.24 -12.13 -2.28
CA LEU A 68 3.25 -11.34 -3.01
C LEU A 68 3.86 -10.67 -4.24
N LEU A 69 5.06 -10.10 -4.13
CA LEU A 69 5.80 -9.53 -5.26
C LEU A 69 6.07 -10.59 -6.33
N ARG A 70 6.53 -11.78 -5.93
CA ARG A 70 6.75 -12.91 -6.86
C ARG A 70 5.46 -13.41 -7.50
N MET A 71 4.35 -13.43 -6.76
CA MET A 71 3.03 -13.78 -7.28
C MET A 71 2.53 -12.76 -8.29
N SER A 72 2.60 -11.47 -7.93
CA SER A 72 2.20 -10.36 -8.81
C SER A 72 2.99 -10.40 -10.12
N ALA A 73 4.29 -10.72 -10.08
CA ALA A 73 5.13 -10.79 -11.28
C ALA A 73 4.66 -11.82 -12.32
N THR A 74 3.79 -12.76 -11.96
CA THR A 74 3.17 -13.71 -12.91
C THR A 74 2.03 -13.10 -13.71
N LEU A 75 1.46 -11.97 -13.27
CA LEU A 75 0.36 -11.29 -13.95
C LEU A 75 0.89 -10.50 -15.17
N PRO A 76 0.10 -10.46 -16.26
CA PRO A 76 0.56 -9.97 -17.55
C PRO A 76 0.77 -8.45 -17.57
N SER A 77 -0.14 -7.68 -16.96
CA SER A 77 -0.11 -6.22 -17.02
C SER A 77 0.34 -5.63 -15.68
N THR A 78 1.14 -4.55 -15.72
CA THR A 78 1.54 -3.80 -14.51
C THR A 78 0.34 -3.36 -13.68
N ARG A 79 -0.76 -3.00 -14.35
CA ARG A 79 -2.03 -2.66 -13.70
C ARG A 79 -2.55 -3.82 -12.85
N ASP A 80 -2.62 -5.03 -13.41
CA ASP A 80 -3.10 -6.22 -12.67
C ASP A 80 -2.18 -6.57 -11.50
N ARG A 81 -0.86 -6.38 -11.66
CA ARG A 81 0.12 -6.55 -10.56
C ARG A 81 -0.19 -5.66 -9.38
N LEU A 82 -0.42 -4.37 -9.65
CA LEU A 82 -0.73 -3.39 -8.62
C LEU A 82 -2.09 -3.64 -7.98
N VAL A 83 -3.12 -3.95 -8.77
CA VAL A 83 -4.45 -4.32 -8.23
C VAL A 83 -4.35 -5.56 -7.33
N PHE A 84 -3.58 -6.57 -7.73
CA PHE A 84 -3.35 -7.74 -6.90
C PHE A 84 -2.69 -7.37 -5.56
N LEU A 85 -1.64 -6.55 -5.56
CA LEU A 85 -0.98 -6.12 -4.33
C LEU A 85 -1.95 -5.34 -3.42
N ILE A 86 -2.65 -4.35 -3.96
CA ILE A 86 -3.65 -3.54 -3.24
C ILE A 86 -4.69 -4.46 -2.58
N ASN A 87 -5.31 -5.35 -3.35
CA ASN A 87 -6.35 -6.24 -2.82
C ASN A 87 -5.86 -7.17 -1.72
N ASN A 88 -4.59 -7.61 -1.76
CA ASN A 88 -4.04 -8.48 -0.72
C ASN A 88 -3.65 -7.70 0.55
N TYR A 89 -3.16 -6.47 0.41
CA TYR A 89 -2.89 -5.60 1.56
C TYR A 89 -4.20 -5.13 2.22
N ASP A 90 -5.17 -4.67 1.43
CA ASP A 90 -6.53 -4.29 1.88
C ASP A 90 -7.20 -5.43 2.66
N LEU A 91 -7.13 -6.67 2.15
CA LEU A 91 -7.64 -7.84 2.88
C LEU A 91 -6.94 -8.02 4.23
N THR A 92 -5.62 -7.85 4.26
CA THR A 92 -4.82 -8.05 5.48
C THR A 92 -5.18 -7.00 6.53
N LEU A 93 -5.26 -5.73 6.12
CA LEU A 93 -5.69 -4.62 6.96
C LEU A 93 -7.11 -4.85 7.47
N THR A 94 -8.07 -5.13 6.58
CA THR A 94 -9.46 -5.43 6.94
C THR A 94 -9.57 -6.49 8.05
N ILE A 95 -8.81 -7.59 7.96
CA ILE A 95 -8.83 -8.65 8.97
C ILE A 95 -8.24 -8.21 10.31
N ILE A 96 -7.20 -7.38 10.30
CA ILE A 96 -6.58 -6.84 11.52
C ILE A 96 -7.52 -5.82 12.17
N ASP A 97 -8.08 -4.92 11.37
CA ASP A 97 -8.91 -3.78 11.78
C ASP A 97 -10.22 -4.22 12.43
N GLU A 98 -10.77 -5.36 12.01
CA GLU A 98 -11.97 -5.95 12.59
C GLU A 98 -11.80 -6.36 14.07
N ARG A 99 -10.56 -6.54 14.56
CA ARG A 99 -10.32 -7.23 15.85
C ARG A 99 -9.33 -6.54 16.79
N VAL A 100 -8.54 -5.60 16.32
CA VAL A 100 -7.46 -4.98 17.09
C VAL A 100 -7.46 -3.47 16.88
N VAL A 101 -7.14 -2.71 17.94
CA VAL A 101 -6.95 -1.25 17.84
C VAL A 101 -5.72 -0.91 16.99
N GLN A 102 -5.88 0.12 16.16
CA GLN A 102 -5.03 0.62 15.06
C GLN A 102 -3.61 1.12 15.44
N ASP A 103 -2.85 0.42 16.28
CA ASP A 103 -1.58 0.97 16.82
C ASP A 103 -0.44 -0.04 16.90
N SER A 104 -0.43 -1.05 16.02
CA SER A 104 0.68 -1.98 15.92
C SER A 104 1.65 -1.58 14.80
N ARG A 105 2.95 -1.77 15.04
CA ARG A 105 4.00 -1.53 14.04
C ARG A 105 3.75 -2.28 12.72
N ILE A 106 3.26 -3.51 12.82
CA ILE A 106 2.96 -4.35 11.65
C ILE A 106 1.82 -3.78 10.81
N HIS A 107 0.79 -3.23 11.46
CA HIS A 107 -0.30 -2.57 10.78
C HIS A 107 0.22 -1.35 9.97
N SER A 108 1.07 -0.51 10.58
CA SER A 108 1.67 0.63 9.88
C SER A 108 2.48 0.21 8.64
N ILE A 109 3.27 -0.87 8.73
CA ILE A 109 4.05 -1.38 7.59
C ILE A 109 3.14 -1.79 6.44
N ILE A 110 2.11 -2.59 6.73
CA ILE A 110 1.18 -3.08 5.69
C ILE A 110 0.42 -1.91 5.06
N HIS A 111 -0.01 -0.94 5.86
CA HIS A 111 -0.66 0.27 5.36
C HIS A 111 0.27 1.11 4.48
N GLU A 112 1.55 1.28 4.85
CA GLU A 112 2.53 1.97 4.00
C GLU A 112 2.73 1.26 2.64
N LEU A 113 2.78 -0.08 2.62
CA LEU A 113 2.89 -0.86 1.40
C LEU A 113 1.65 -0.72 0.50
N GLU A 114 0.46 -0.73 1.10
CA GLU A 114 -0.80 -0.49 0.39
C GLU A 114 -0.81 0.90 -0.26
N GLN A 115 -0.52 1.95 0.52
CA GLN A 115 -0.52 3.32 0.03
C GLN A 115 0.50 3.53 -1.10
N LYS A 116 1.67 2.88 -0.99
CA LYS A 116 2.66 2.85 -2.08
C LYS A 116 2.09 2.21 -3.35
N ALA A 117 1.47 1.03 -3.24
CA ALA A 117 0.88 0.34 -4.37
C ALA A 117 -0.29 1.13 -5.01
N ILE A 118 -1.12 1.79 -4.20
CA ILE A 118 -2.18 2.70 -4.67
C ILE A 118 -1.56 3.87 -5.44
N GLY A 119 -0.51 4.50 -4.91
CA GLY A 119 0.18 5.60 -5.58
C GLY A 119 0.72 5.19 -6.95
N GLU A 120 1.41 4.05 -7.02
CA GLU A 120 1.92 3.49 -8.28
C GLU A 120 0.77 3.13 -9.26
N PHE A 121 -0.36 2.63 -8.76
CA PHE A 121 -1.53 2.31 -9.57
C PHE A 121 -2.19 3.54 -10.18
N VAL A 122 -2.34 4.60 -9.39
CA VAL A 122 -2.88 5.88 -9.84
C VAL A 122 -1.97 6.45 -10.92
N GLU A 123 -0.66 6.47 -10.71
CA GLU A 123 0.30 6.96 -11.71
C GLU A 123 0.23 6.14 -13.01
N ALA A 124 0.28 4.81 -12.93
CA ALA A 124 0.18 3.93 -14.09
C ALA A 124 -1.13 4.10 -14.86
N THR A 125 -2.23 4.44 -14.17
CA THR A 125 -3.54 4.66 -14.79
C THR A 125 -3.65 6.05 -15.44
N LEU A 126 -3.08 7.09 -14.82
CA LEU A 126 -3.17 8.47 -15.30
C LEU A 126 -2.15 8.79 -16.40
N GLN A 127 -0.96 8.19 -16.38
CA GLN A 127 0.12 8.46 -17.34
C GLN A 127 -0.33 8.43 -18.81
N PRO A 128 -1.07 7.41 -19.31
CA PRO A 128 -1.45 7.34 -20.73
C PRO A 128 -2.34 8.50 -21.21
N HIS A 129 -3.09 9.13 -20.30
CA HIS A 129 -4.11 10.14 -20.63
C HIS A 129 -3.70 11.57 -20.23
N PHE A 130 -2.88 11.70 -19.19
CA PHE A 130 -2.57 12.97 -18.54
C PHE A 130 -1.06 13.24 -18.43
N SER A 131 -0.22 12.56 -19.21
CA SER A 131 1.25 12.72 -19.16
C SER A 131 1.72 14.20 -19.19
N PRO A 132 1.24 15.08 -20.10
CA PRO A 132 1.65 16.48 -20.10
C PRO A 132 1.26 17.22 -18.81
N LEU A 133 0.09 16.90 -18.24
CA LEU A 133 -0.37 17.49 -17.00
C LEU A 133 0.45 16.99 -15.79
N LEU A 134 0.78 15.70 -15.75
CA LEU A 134 1.60 15.11 -14.69
C LEU A 134 3.01 15.68 -14.68
N SER A 135 3.67 15.77 -15.84
CA SER A 135 4.99 16.42 -15.97
C SER A 135 4.94 17.87 -15.51
N PHE A 136 3.91 18.59 -15.91
CA PHE A 136 3.71 19.97 -15.49
C PHE A 136 3.52 20.11 -13.97
N VAL A 137 2.69 19.29 -13.34
CA VAL A 137 2.51 19.29 -11.87
C VAL A 137 3.82 18.97 -11.16
N SER A 138 4.57 17.98 -11.65
CA SER A 138 5.87 17.59 -11.07
C SER A 138 6.91 18.71 -11.15
N GLU A 139 6.86 19.57 -12.17
CA GLU A 139 7.74 20.74 -12.32
C GLU A 139 7.28 21.91 -11.44
N CYS A 140 5.97 22.15 -11.34
CA CYS A 140 5.41 23.34 -10.70
C CYS A 140 5.21 23.19 -9.19
N GLU A 141 4.88 21.99 -8.70
CA GLU A 141 4.67 21.71 -7.27
C GLU A 141 5.86 22.12 -6.38
N PRO A 142 7.13 21.76 -6.69
CA PRO A 142 8.26 22.21 -5.89
C PRO A 142 8.44 23.73 -5.93
N LEU A 143 8.16 24.38 -7.07
CA LEU A 143 8.23 25.84 -7.19
C LEU A 143 7.19 26.52 -6.29
N VAL A 144 5.98 25.98 -6.20
CA VAL A 144 4.93 26.48 -5.29
C VAL A 144 5.33 26.28 -3.84
N GLN A 145 5.81 25.09 -3.47
CA GLN A 145 6.23 24.78 -2.09
C GLN A 145 7.39 25.66 -1.62
N GLN A 146 8.30 26.02 -2.53
CA GLN A 146 9.42 26.90 -2.25
C GLN A 146 9.08 28.40 -2.34
N GLY A 147 7.82 28.76 -2.66
CA GLY A 147 7.37 30.15 -2.79
C GLY A 147 7.83 30.84 -4.08
N HIS A 148 8.40 30.11 -5.05
CA HIS A 148 8.85 30.63 -6.35
C HIS A 148 7.72 30.75 -7.38
N THR A 149 6.53 31.20 -6.96
CA THR A 149 5.33 31.26 -7.81
C THR A 149 5.45 32.22 -8.99
N HIS A 150 6.36 33.19 -8.93
CA HIS A 150 6.68 34.11 -10.04
C HIS A 150 7.24 33.39 -11.28
N LEU A 151 7.85 32.21 -11.12
CA LEU A 151 8.36 31.41 -12.24
C LEU A 151 7.24 30.69 -13.00
N LEU A 152 6.07 30.54 -12.39
CA LEU A 152 4.90 29.87 -12.99
C LEU A 152 4.24 30.71 -14.09
N VAL A 153 4.54 32.01 -14.17
CA VAL A 153 4.06 32.94 -15.22
C VAL A 153 4.49 32.49 -16.62
N ARG A 154 5.53 31.64 -16.71
CA ARG A 154 6.00 31.05 -17.97
C ARG A 154 5.03 30.03 -18.57
N TYR A 155 4.11 29.49 -17.78
CA TYR A 155 3.07 28.56 -18.23
C TYR A 155 1.77 29.35 -18.48
N ASN A 156 1.39 29.48 -19.75
CA ASN A 156 0.24 30.28 -20.20
C ASN A 156 -1.11 29.83 -19.58
N GLY A 157 -2.06 30.77 -19.48
CA GLY A 157 -3.24 30.72 -18.60
C GLY A 157 -4.25 29.58 -18.73
N GLU A 158 -4.10 28.62 -19.65
CA GLU A 158 -5.02 27.48 -19.78
C GLU A 158 -4.84 26.43 -18.65
N TYR A 159 -3.67 26.40 -18.00
CA TYR A 159 -3.35 25.38 -17.00
C TYR A 159 -3.52 25.86 -15.55
N ILE A 160 -3.75 27.16 -15.30
CA ILE A 160 -3.81 27.74 -13.94
C ILE A 160 -4.99 27.20 -13.11
N LEU A 161 -6.13 26.98 -13.75
CA LEU A 161 -7.30 26.38 -13.09
C LEU A 161 -7.04 24.91 -12.73
N VAL A 162 -6.25 24.20 -13.55
CA VAL A 162 -5.83 22.82 -13.28
C VAL A 162 -4.74 22.77 -12.20
N ILE A 163 -3.81 23.75 -12.15
CA ILE A 163 -2.85 23.95 -11.05
C ILE A 163 -3.61 24.01 -9.72
N PHE A 164 -4.64 24.87 -9.65
CA PHE A 164 -5.42 25.06 -8.42
C PHE A 164 -6.20 23.79 -8.05
N PHE A 165 -6.82 23.13 -9.02
CA PHE A 165 -7.60 21.91 -8.79
C PHE A 165 -6.74 20.73 -8.35
N CYS A 166 -5.59 20.48 -9.01
CA CYS A 166 -4.67 19.41 -8.65
C CYS A 166 -4.00 19.62 -7.28
N LEU A 167 -3.60 20.86 -6.96
CA LEU A 167 -3.08 21.21 -5.64
C LEU A 167 -4.16 21.06 -4.56
N LEU A 168 -5.40 21.46 -4.83
CA LEU A 168 -6.53 21.25 -3.91
C LEU A 168 -6.84 19.77 -3.69
N THR A 169 -6.82 18.93 -4.72
CA THR A 169 -7.10 17.49 -4.56
C THR A 169 -5.99 16.76 -3.80
N ARG A 170 -4.73 17.19 -3.88
CA ARG A 170 -3.65 16.59 -3.09
C ARG A 170 -3.63 17.09 -1.64
N PHE A 171 -3.99 18.36 -1.40
CA PHE A 171 -4.27 18.87 -0.06
C PHE A 171 -5.53 18.22 0.55
N PHE A 172 -6.58 17.97 -0.24
CA PHE A 172 -7.76 17.23 0.21
C PHE A 172 -7.50 15.73 0.36
N GLY A 173 -6.58 15.14 -0.41
CA GLY A 173 -6.14 13.75 -0.22
C GLY A 173 -5.49 13.53 1.15
N GLN A 174 -4.72 14.51 1.64
CA GLN A 174 -4.23 14.52 3.02
C GLN A 174 -5.32 14.83 4.07
N ALA A 175 -6.46 15.40 3.66
CA ALA A 175 -7.62 15.59 4.51
C ALA A 175 -8.59 14.39 4.52
N TRP A 176 -8.58 13.57 3.47
CA TRP A 176 -9.38 12.34 3.35
C TRP A 176 -8.89 11.24 4.28
N THR A 177 -7.57 11.12 4.49
CA THR A 177 -7.00 10.26 5.56
C THR A 177 -7.39 10.70 6.96
N LYS A 178 -7.92 11.93 7.14
CA LYS A 178 -8.47 12.46 8.40
C LYS A 178 -10.00 12.39 8.50
N TRP A 179 -10.69 11.95 7.45
CA TRP A 179 -12.17 11.90 7.39
C TRP A 179 -12.74 10.48 7.35
N SER A 180 -11.94 9.45 7.61
CA SER A 180 -12.51 8.16 8.01
C SER A 180 -13.16 8.35 9.38
N PRO A 181 -14.48 8.16 9.52
CA PRO A 181 -15.15 8.33 10.80
C PRO A 181 -14.65 7.26 11.80
N PRO A 182 -14.69 7.55 13.11
CA PRO A 182 -14.32 6.57 14.14
C PRO A 182 -15.23 5.34 14.13
#